data_AF-A0A7Y4MV98-F1
#
_entry.id   AF-A0A7Y4MV98-F1
#
_cell.length_a   1.000
_cell.length_b   1.000
_cell.length_c   1.000
_cell.angle_alpha   90.00
_cell.angle_beta   90.00
_cell.angle_gamma   90.00
#
_symmetry.space_group_name_H-M   'P 1'
#
loop_
_entity.id
_entity.type
_entity.pdbx_description
1 polymer ?
#
loop_
_entity_poly.entity_id
_entity_poly.type
_entity_poly.pdbx_seq_one_letter_code
_entity_poly.pdbx_strand_id
1 'polypeptide(L)'
;MPAPQDLLTAEQLPLTARTAVEGPRLALFITAASEAVASYVGYPLHRRLGVVESVAGTGGPHLWLKGGAVRQVVRVEVRGVEVAAASYALDSALMGRLVARSSRWPFTGSWTTGVSPTPLEARDTGEVVVTYDAGWVTPGQAALDSSLVVDLPAAIQLAAMEAVTAALSRDGKPADVASENIGGTSMSYFAGEGGGRAALPSTARQMLTPYRRLR
;
A
#
# COMPACT_ATOMS: atom_id res chain seq x y z
N MET A 1 14.35 10.07 13.35
CA MET A 1 13.07 10.09 14.11
C MET A 1 12.12 9.13 13.42
N PRO A 2 11.25 8.41 14.15
CA PRO A 2 10.28 7.52 13.54
C PRO A 2 9.28 8.31 12.69
N ALA A 3 8.90 7.76 11.54
CA ALA A 3 7.88 8.27 10.65
C ALA A 3 6.57 7.46 10.81
N PRO A 4 5.39 8.07 10.59
CA PRO A 4 4.12 7.35 10.74
C PRO A 4 3.99 6.19 9.75
N GLN A 5 4.65 6.25 8.58
CA GLN A 5 4.66 5.15 7.63
C GLN A 5 5.57 3.98 8.02
N ASP A 6 6.42 4.12 9.05
CA ASP A 6 7.37 3.08 9.42
C ASP A 6 6.64 1.83 9.95
N LEU A 7 6.78 0.72 9.22
CA LEU A 7 6.15 -0.56 9.56
C LEU A 7 6.84 -1.29 10.71
N LEU A 8 7.96 -0.74 11.18
CA LEU A 8 8.83 -1.29 12.22
C LEU A 8 9.51 -0.17 13.00
N THR A 9 9.91 -0.45 14.23
CA THR A 9 10.87 0.36 14.97
C THR A 9 12.25 -0.28 14.96
N ALA A 10 13.30 0.49 15.25
CA ALA A 10 14.67 -0.02 15.31
C ALA A 10 14.79 -1.22 16.28
N GLU A 11 14.11 -1.17 17.43
CA GLU A 11 14.13 -2.23 18.45
C GLU A 11 13.55 -3.57 17.99
N GLN A 12 12.70 -3.55 16.96
CA GLN A 12 12.10 -4.76 16.39
C GLN A 12 13.04 -5.47 15.41
N LEU A 13 14.15 -4.84 15.01
CA LEU A 13 15.12 -5.44 14.13
C LEU A 13 16.09 -6.37 14.90
N PRO A 14 16.60 -7.43 14.26
CA PRO A 14 17.65 -8.26 14.82
C PRO A 14 18.84 -7.41 15.29
N LEU A 15 19.52 -7.83 16.36
CA LEU A 15 20.66 -7.10 16.93
C LEU A 15 21.74 -6.80 15.87
N THR A 16 22.02 -7.78 15.00
CA THR A 16 22.97 -7.65 13.89
C THR A 16 22.62 -6.50 12.94
N ALA A 17 21.33 -6.29 12.65
CA ALA A 17 20.86 -5.20 11.79
C ALA A 17 20.92 -3.86 12.53
N ARG A 18 20.58 -3.83 13.83
CA ARG A 18 20.63 -2.61 14.66
C ARG A 18 22.05 -2.04 14.79
N THR A 19 23.05 -2.90 14.88
CA THR A 19 24.45 -2.49 15.04
C THR A 19 25.21 -2.31 13.72
N ALA A 20 24.59 -2.65 12.58
CA ALA A 20 25.26 -2.59 11.27
C ALA A 20 25.49 -1.16 10.77
N VAL A 21 24.64 -0.21 11.16
CA VAL A 21 24.70 1.19 10.72
C VAL A 21 24.31 2.12 11.87
N GLU A 22 24.70 3.39 11.78
CA GLU A 22 24.32 4.41 12.77
C GLU A 22 22.80 4.63 12.80
N GLY A 23 22.25 4.93 13.98
CA GLY A 23 20.81 5.05 14.22
C GLY A 23 20.05 5.97 13.24
N PRO A 24 20.55 7.18 12.88
CA PRO A 24 19.89 8.02 11.90
C PRO A 24 19.80 7.39 10.51
N ARG A 25 20.87 6.67 10.09
CA ARG A 25 20.90 5.96 8.81
C ARG A 25 19.98 4.73 8.84
N LEU A 26 19.92 4.03 9.97
CA LEU A 26 18.99 2.92 10.17
C LEU A 26 17.53 3.37 10.00
N ALA A 27 17.17 4.53 10.54
CA ALA A 27 15.84 5.10 10.38
C ALA A 27 15.50 5.33 8.90
N LEU A 28 16.45 5.82 8.09
CA LEU A 28 16.24 5.98 6.65
C LEU A 28 15.98 4.64 5.94
N PHE A 29 16.71 3.58 6.31
CA PHE A 29 16.46 2.25 5.76
C PHE A 29 15.08 1.70 6.15
N ILE A 30 14.64 1.94 7.38
CA ILE A 30 13.30 1.53 7.85
C ILE A 30 12.21 2.23 7.03
N THR A 31 12.30 3.55 6.87
CA THR A 31 11.33 4.31 6.08
C THR A 31 11.33 3.87 4.63
N ALA A 32 12.50 3.75 4.00
CA ALA A 32 12.61 3.32 2.60
C ALA A 32 12.05 1.91 2.37
N ALA A 33 12.32 0.96 3.27
CA ALA A 33 11.77 -0.38 3.19
C ALA A 33 10.24 -0.38 3.38
N SER A 34 9.73 0.42 4.32
CA SER A 34 8.30 0.56 4.58
C SER A 34 7.55 1.13 3.36
N GLU A 35 8.13 2.13 2.72
CA GLU A 35 7.61 2.71 1.47
C GLU A 35 7.67 1.74 0.30
N ALA A 36 8.77 0.96 0.18
CA ALA A 36 8.88 -0.09 -0.84
C ALA A 36 7.79 -1.16 -0.66
N VAL A 37 7.53 -1.58 0.58
CA VAL A 37 6.44 -2.53 0.91
C VAL A 37 5.07 -1.94 0.55
N ALA A 38 4.79 -0.70 0.95
CA ALA A 38 3.53 -0.03 0.61
C ALA A 38 3.34 0.13 -0.91
N SER A 39 4.41 0.48 -1.63
CA SER A 39 4.41 0.59 -3.10
C SER A 39 4.12 -0.75 -3.77
N TYR A 40 4.73 -1.84 -3.29
CA TYR A 40 4.48 -3.19 -3.80
C TYR A 40 3.04 -3.65 -3.56
N VAL A 41 2.49 -3.37 -2.38
CA VAL A 41 1.09 -3.67 -2.04
C VAL A 41 0.12 -2.83 -2.88
N GLY A 42 0.51 -1.58 -3.20
CA GLY A 42 -0.22 -0.70 -4.10
C GLY A 42 -1.09 0.35 -3.40
N TYR A 43 -0.95 0.51 -2.07
CA TYR A 43 -1.61 1.57 -1.29
C TYR A 43 -0.86 1.83 0.03
N PRO A 44 -1.03 3.02 0.65
CA PRO A 44 -0.42 3.31 1.95
C PRO A 44 -0.96 2.40 3.05
N LEU A 45 -0.06 1.83 3.84
CA LEU A 45 -0.38 0.84 4.87
C LEU A 45 -0.65 1.45 6.26
N HIS A 46 -0.13 2.64 6.51
CA HIS A 46 -0.31 3.32 7.80
C HIS A 46 -1.73 3.85 7.97
N ARG A 47 -2.16 3.97 9.23
CA ARG A 47 -3.50 4.45 9.58
C ARG A 47 -3.66 5.91 9.16
N ARG A 48 -4.72 6.19 8.44
CA ARG A 48 -5.11 7.53 7.98
C ARG A 48 -6.58 7.73 8.32
N LEU A 49 -6.88 8.89 8.89
CA LEU A 49 -8.24 9.26 9.29
C LEU A 49 -8.75 10.36 8.36
N GLY A 50 -10.04 10.32 8.04
CA GLY A 50 -10.70 11.35 7.23
C GLY A 50 -10.11 11.53 5.84
N VAL A 51 -9.65 10.44 5.22
CA VAL A 51 -9.14 10.48 3.84
C VAL A 51 -10.29 10.84 2.91
N VAL A 52 -10.15 11.96 2.21
CA VAL A 52 -11.11 12.40 1.18
C VAL A 52 -10.56 12.03 -0.18
N GLU A 53 -11.34 11.30 -0.95
CA GLU A 53 -10.91 10.82 -2.27
C GLU A 53 -12.04 10.96 -3.29
N SER A 54 -11.71 11.50 -4.47
CA SER A 54 -12.56 11.41 -5.66
C SER A 54 -12.30 10.13 -6.44
N VAL A 55 -13.37 9.50 -6.92
CA VAL A 55 -13.32 8.20 -7.59
C VAL A 55 -14.14 8.17 -8.86
N ALA A 56 -13.67 7.37 -9.82
CA ALA A 56 -14.38 7.12 -11.07
C ALA A 56 -15.51 6.10 -10.84
N GLY A 57 -16.73 6.48 -11.19
CA GLY A 57 -17.88 5.59 -11.22
C GLY A 57 -18.03 4.93 -12.58
N THR A 58 -18.13 3.60 -12.61
CA THR A 58 -18.28 2.80 -13.85
C THR A 58 -19.74 2.63 -14.27
N GLY A 59 -20.71 3.25 -13.58
CA GLY A 59 -22.14 3.02 -13.82
C GLY A 59 -22.65 1.69 -13.25
N GLY A 60 -21.80 0.95 -12.51
CA GLY A 60 -22.10 -0.35 -11.95
C GLY A 60 -22.46 -0.33 -10.46
N PRO A 61 -22.66 -1.52 -9.85
CA PRO A 61 -22.91 -1.64 -8.41
C PRO A 61 -21.63 -1.46 -7.58
N HIS A 62 -20.45 -1.56 -8.19
CA HIS A 62 -19.17 -1.48 -7.49
C HIS A 62 -18.48 -0.14 -7.73
N LEU A 63 -17.88 0.40 -6.67
CA LEU A 63 -17.00 1.55 -6.70
C LEU A 63 -15.66 1.16 -6.07
N TRP A 64 -14.57 1.57 -6.70
CA TRP A 64 -13.22 1.22 -6.25
C TRP A 64 -12.51 2.48 -5.77
N LEU A 65 -12.14 2.47 -4.48
CA LEU A 65 -11.28 3.50 -3.89
C LEU A 65 -9.83 3.28 -4.35
N LYS A 66 -9.03 4.34 -4.49
CA LYS A 66 -7.58 4.27 -4.74
C LYS A 66 -6.84 3.78 -3.48
N GLY A 67 -7.35 4.13 -2.30
CA GLY A 67 -6.89 3.53 -1.04
C GLY A 67 -7.30 2.06 -0.90
N GLY A 68 -6.44 1.28 -0.24
CA GLY A 68 -6.77 -0.06 0.26
C GLY A 68 -6.80 -0.07 1.80
N ALA A 69 -7.10 -1.24 2.36
CA ALA A 69 -7.25 -1.44 3.81
C ALA A 69 -8.23 -0.46 4.48
N VAL A 70 -9.38 -0.24 3.85
CA VAL A 70 -10.44 0.65 4.34
C VAL A 70 -11.06 0.03 5.60
N ARG A 71 -11.09 0.79 6.69
CA ARG A 71 -11.67 0.35 7.96
C ARG A 71 -13.13 0.73 8.08
N GLN A 72 -13.42 1.99 7.76
CA GLN A 72 -14.78 2.52 7.76
C GLN A 72 -14.93 3.58 6.69
N VAL A 73 -16.10 3.61 6.08
CA VAL A 73 -16.53 4.72 5.24
C VAL A 73 -17.30 5.67 6.14
N VAL A 74 -16.84 6.92 6.21
CA VAL A 74 -17.48 7.96 7.02
C VAL A 74 -18.62 8.59 6.23
N ARG A 75 -18.38 8.88 4.94
CA ARG A 75 -19.31 9.63 4.10
C ARG A 75 -19.09 9.32 2.63
N VAL A 76 -20.16 9.31 1.85
CA VAL A 76 -20.12 9.27 0.39
C VAL A 76 -20.98 10.39 -0.15
N GLU A 77 -20.43 11.21 -1.03
CA GLU A 77 -21.13 12.27 -1.73
C GLU A 77 -21.13 11.98 -3.23
N VAL A 78 -22.29 12.17 -3.86
CA VAL A 78 -22.47 12.09 -5.30
C VAL A 78 -23.03 13.42 -5.76
N ARG A 79 -22.26 14.16 -6.58
CA ARG A 79 -22.61 15.49 -7.11
C ARG A 79 -22.98 16.49 -6.00
N GLY A 80 -22.24 16.43 -4.90
CA GLY A 80 -22.46 17.27 -3.71
C GLY A 80 -23.65 16.85 -2.84
N VAL A 81 -24.34 15.74 -3.17
CA VAL A 81 -25.42 15.19 -2.35
C VAL A 81 -24.91 13.97 -1.61
N GLU A 82 -25.07 13.97 -0.29
CA GLU A 82 -24.70 12.85 0.55
C GLU A 82 -25.60 11.63 0.28
N VAL A 83 -24.97 10.49 0.04
CA VAL A 83 -25.64 9.20 -0.11
C VAL A 83 -25.84 8.61 1.29
N ALA A 84 -27.08 8.20 1.59
CA ALA A 84 -27.39 7.56 2.86
C ALA A 84 -26.53 6.30 3.10
N ALA A 85 -26.00 6.14 4.32
CA ALA A 85 -25.10 5.03 4.67
C ALA A 85 -25.72 3.63 4.45
N ALA A 86 -27.06 3.51 4.51
CA ALA A 86 -27.76 2.25 4.23
C ALA A 86 -27.77 1.86 2.73
N SER A 87 -27.49 2.81 1.84
CA SER A 87 -27.51 2.63 0.39
C SER A 87 -26.22 2.02 -0.17
N TYR A 88 -25.18 1.86 0.66
CA TYR A 88 -23.92 1.24 0.27
C TYR A 88 -23.33 0.39 1.40
N ALA A 89 -22.36 -0.45 1.08
CA ALA A 89 -21.57 -1.18 2.06
C ALA A 89 -20.14 -1.38 1.57
N LEU A 90 -19.22 -1.56 2.51
CA LEU A 90 -17.87 -2.00 2.22
C LEU A 90 -17.89 -3.51 1.96
N ASP A 91 -17.66 -3.87 0.70
CA ASP A 91 -17.67 -5.26 0.24
C ASP A 91 -16.29 -5.90 0.34
N SER A 92 -15.24 -5.13 0.04
CA SER A 92 -13.85 -5.55 0.29
C SER A 92 -13.08 -4.43 0.97
N ALA A 93 -12.84 -4.58 2.27
CA ALA A 93 -12.03 -3.66 3.06
C ALA A 93 -10.60 -3.55 2.53
N LEU A 94 -9.95 -4.69 2.29
CA LEU A 94 -8.56 -4.74 1.82
C LEU A 94 -8.39 -4.03 0.47
N MET A 95 -9.30 -4.23 -0.47
CA MET A 95 -9.19 -3.67 -1.82
C MET A 95 -9.90 -2.31 -1.99
N GLY A 96 -10.56 -1.81 -0.95
CA GLY A 96 -11.32 -0.56 -1.00
C GLY A 96 -12.53 -0.63 -1.95
N ARG A 97 -13.21 -1.78 -2.00
CA ARG A 97 -14.41 -1.97 -2.86
C ARG A 97 -15.68 -1.67 -2.08
N LEU A 98 -16.43 -0.68 -2.55
CA LEU A 98 -17.79 -0.39 -2.10
C LEU A 98 -18.81 -1.01 -3.04
N VAL A 99 -19.87 -1.56 -2.47
CA VAL A 99 -21.04 -2.04 -3.20
C VAL A 99 -22.22 -1.14 -2.88
N ALA A 100 -22.94 -0.70 -3.91
CA ALA A 100 -24.19 -0.01 -3.73
C ALA A 100 -25.34 -1.02 -3.60
N ARG A 101 -26.20 -0.81 -2.61
CA ARG A 101 -27.30 -1.72 -2.24
C ARG A 101 -28.63 -1.34 -2.88
N SER A 102 -28.89 -0.05 -3.04
CA SER A 102 -30.20 0.47 -3.46
C SER A 102 -30.20 1.02 -4.89
N SER A 103 -29.12 1.69 -5.30
CA SER A 103 -28.97 2.30 -6.62
C SER A 103 -27.58 2.04 -7.17
N ARG A 104 -27.38 2.10 -8.49
CA ARG A 104 -26.04 1.97 -9.07
C ARG A 104 -25.25 3.26 -8.86
N TRP A 105 -23.93 3.14 -8.77
CA TRP A 105 -23.07 4.32 -8.81
C TRP A 105 -23.21 5.03 -10.15
N PRO A 106 -23.19 6.38 -10.18
CA PRO A 106 -23.25 7.10 -11.44
C PRO A 106 -22.06 6.74 -12.32
N PHE A 107 -22.26 6.80 -13.64
CA PHE A 107 -21.14 6.75 -14.57
C PHE A 107 -20.51 8.14 -14.66
N THR A 108 -19.20 8.25 -14.42
CA THR A 108 -18.46 9.52 -14.44
C THR A 108 -17.54 9.65 -15.67
N GLY A 109 -17.70 8.80 -16.69
CA GLY A 109 -16.92 8.88 -17.92
C GLY A 109 -17.61 9.68 -19.03
N SER A 110 -17.00 9.66 -20.22
CA SER A 110 -17.57 10.23 -21.44
C SER A 110 -18.34 9.17 -22.24
N TRP A 111 -19.44 9.61 -22.86
CA TRP A 111 -20.19 8.83 -23.86
C TRP A 111 -19.83 9.32 -25.25
N THR A 112 -19.68 8.42 -26.22
CA THR A 112 -19.76 8.80 -27.64
C THR A 112 -21.20 8.61 -28.11
N THR A 113 -21.79 9.69 -28.62
CA THR A 113 -23.07 9.63 -29.32
C THR A 113 -22.84 9.11 -30.74
N GLY A 114 -23.48 8.00 -31.12
CA GLY A 114 -23.69 7.68 -32.54
C GLY A 114 -23.62 6.22 -33.00
N VAL A 115 -22.93 5.30 -32.31
CA VAL A 115 -22.76 3.92 -32.86
C VAL A 115 -22.88 2.80 -31.83
N SER A 116 -22.64 3.04 -30.54
CA SER A 116 -22.90 2.06 -29.48
C SER A 116 -23.00 2.75 -28.12
N PRO A 117 -23.92 2.36 -27.21
CA PRO A 117 -23.96 2.83 -25.83
C PRO A 117 -22.85 2.17 -24.99
N THR A 118 -21.68 1.88 -25.56
CA THR A 118 -20.56 1.30 -24.82
C THR A 118 -19.82 2.44 -24.13
N PRO A 119 -19.71 2.44 -22.79
CA PRO A 119 -18.89 3.40 -22.09
C PRO A 119 -17.43 3.28 -22.56
N LEU A 120 -16.82 4.37 -23.01
CA LEU A 120 -15.44 4.35 -23.51
C LEU A 120 -14.44 4.14 -22.39
N GLU A 121 -14.56 4.94 -21.33
CA GLU A 121 -13.67 4.93 -20.18
C GLU A 121 -14.33 5.70 -19.03
N ALA A 122 -14.39 5.10 -17.84
CA ALA A 122 -14.77 5.83 -16.64
C ALA A 122 -13.59 6.71 -16.21
N ARG A 123 -13.84 7.99 -15.93
CA ARG A 123 -12.82 8.93 -15.46
C ARG A 123 -13.23 9.52 -14.13
N ASP A 124 -12.24 9.91 -13.35
CA ASP A 124 -12.47 10.63 -12.11
C ASP A 124 -12.84 12.08 -12.43
N THR A 125 -14.11 12.44 -12.25
CA THR A 125 -14.62 13.79 -12.50
C THR A 125 -14.77 14.62 -11.22
N GLY A 126 -14.45 14.04 -10.05
CA GLY A 126 -14.79 14.67 -8.77
C GLY A 126 -16.27 14.59 -8.40
N GLU A 127 -17.12 13.95 -9.21
CA GLU A 127 -18.55 13.82 -8.91
C GLU A 127 -18.83 12.84 -7.76
N VAL A 128 -17.99 11.82 -7.58
CA VAL A 128 -18.14 10.85 -6.49
C VAL A 128 -16.98 11.05 -5.53
N VAL A 129 -17.29 11.55 -4.34
CA VAL A 129 -16.32 11.83 -3.28
C VAL A 129 -16.61 10.91 -2.10
N VAL A 130 -15.58 10.23 -1.62
CA VAL A 130 -15.69 9.32 -0.47
C VAL A 130 -14.74 9.79 0.62
N THR A 131 -15.29 9.92 1.83
CA THR A 131 -14.52 10.15 3.05
C THR A 131 -14.44 8.85 3.84
N TYR A 132 -13.24 8.38 4.15
CA TYR A 132 -13.03 7.11 4.83
C TYR A 132 -11.78 7.10 5.70
N ASP A 133 -11.72 6.13 6.62
CA ASP A 133 -10.51 5.81 7.36
C ASP A 133 -9.91 4.52 6.81
N ALA A 134 -8.58 4.48 6.71
CA ALA A 134 -7.87 3.35 6.10
C ALA A 134 -6.53 3.06 6.77
N GLY A 135 -6.00 1.87 6.50
CA GLY A 135 -4.71 1.39 6.97
C GLY A 135 -4.73 0.82 8.37
N TRP A 136 -3.54 0.41 8.80
CA TRP A 136 -3.27 -0.18 10.11
C TRP A 136 -2.42 0.76 10.95
N VAL A 137 -2.60 0.70 12.26
CA VAL A 137 -1.72 1.37 13.20
C VAL A 137 -0.35 0.70 13.09
N THR A 138 0.64 1.44 12.61
CA THR A 138 2.01 0.95 12.48
C THR A 138 2.78 1.11 13.78
N PRO A 139 3.88 0.33 13.97
CA PRO A 139 4.82 0.58 15.05
C PRO A 139 5.39 2.01 15.04
N GLY A 140 5.60 2.61 13.86
CA GLY A 140 6.02 4.01 13.74
C GLY A 140 4.99 4.99 14.31
N GLN A 141 3.70 4.77 14.06
CA GLN A 141 2.63 5.58 14.66
C GLN A 141 2.54 5.40 16.16
N ALA A 142 2.63 4.17 16.66
CA ALA A 142 2.63 3.90 18.09
C ALA A 142 3.87 4.46 18.83
N ALA A 143 5.00 4.60 18.13
CA ALA A 143 6.20 5.25 18.66
C ALA A 143 6.06 6.78 18.75
N LEU A 144 5.23 7.39 17.90
CA LEU A 144 4.91 8.82 17.94
C LEU A 144 3.77 9.14 18.92
N ASP A 145 2.81 8.22 19.07
CA ASP A 145 1.67 8.34 19.97
C ASP A 145 1.43 6.99 20.68
N SER A 146 1.81 6.93 21.95
CA SER A 146 1.71 5.72 22.78
C SER A 146 0.28 5.30 23.12
N SER A 147 -0.72 6.12 22.82
CA SER A 147 -2.13 5.75 22.98
C SER A 147 -2.61 4.81 21.87
N LEU A 148 -1.89 4.75 20.73
CA LEU A 148 -2.25 3.93 19.59
C LEU A 148 -1.77 2.48 19.78
N VAL A 149 -2.70 1.53 19.68
CA VAL A 149 -2.40 0.10 19.71
C VAL A 149 -2.08 -0.38 18.29
N VAL A 150 -0.88 -0.92 18.10
CA VAL A 150 -0.43 -1.51 16.82
C VAL A 150 -1.35 -2.67 16.43
N ASP A 151 -1.90 -2.61 15.22
CA ASP A 151 -2.74 -3.66 14.64
C ASP A 151 -2.32 -4.07 13.22
N LEU A 152 -1.08 -3.77 12.88
CA LEU A 152 -0.45 -4.19 11.62
C LEU A 152 -0.36 -5.73 11.54
N PRO A 153 -0.79 -6.36 10.43
CA PRO A 153 -0.63 -7.80 10.25
C PRO A 153 0.82 -8.25 10.32
N ALA A 154 1.07 -9.34 11.06
CA ALA A 154 2.41 -9.88 11.28
C ALA A 154 3.15 -10.18 9.96
N ALA A 155 2.44 -10.63 8.92
CA ALA A 155 3.02 -10.88 7.59
C ALA A 155 3.61 -9.62 6.95
N ILE A 156 2.94 -8.47 7.08
CA ILE A 156 3.41 -7.18 6.55
C ILE A 156 4.63 -6.72 7.35
N GLN A 157 4.58 -6.89 8.68
CA GLN A 157 5.68 -6.51 9.56
C GLN A 157 6.95 -7.36 9.31
N LEU A 158 6.80 -8.68 9.13
CA LEU A 158 7.91 -9.59 8.79
C LEU A 158 8.49 -9.28 7.41
N ALA A 159 7.64 -8.99 6.42
CA ALA A 159 8.09 -8.57 5.09
C ALA A 159 8.91 -7.27 5.13
N ALA A 160 8.50 -6.30 5.96
CA ALA A 160 9.27 -5.08 6.19
C ALA A 160 10.62 -5.38 6.85
N MET A 161 10.67 -6.30 7.80
CA MET A 161 11.90 -6.64 8.54
C MET A 161 12.92 -7.29 7.60
N GLU A 162 12.43 -8.17 6.75
CA GLU A 162 13.23 -8.81 5.72
C GLU A 162 13.72 -7.79 4.68
N ALA A 163 12.87 -6.85 4.27
CA ALA A 163 13.25 -5.77 3.35
C ALA A 163 14.35 -4.87 3.94
N VAL A 164 14.25 -4.47 5.21
CA VAL A 164 15.30 -3.69 5.89
C VAL A 164 16.60 -4.49 5.98
N THR A 165 16.53 -5.74 6.41
CA THR A 165 17.72 -6.60 6.54
C THR A 165 18.40 -6.82 5.20
N ALA A 166 17.61 -7.04 4.14
CA ALA A 166 18.10 -7.14 2.76
C ALA A 166 18.71 -5.83 2.27
N ALA A 167 18.13 -4.67 2.60
CA ALA A 167 18.69 -3.38 2.22
C ALA A 167 20.04 -3.11 2.92
N LEU A 168 20.13 -3.38 4.23
CA LEU A 168 21.36 -3.23 5.01
C LEU A 168 22.48 -4.16 4.53
N SER A 169 22.17 -5.43 4.25
CA SER A 169 23.16 -6.38 3.72
C SER A 169 23.72 -6.04 2.33
N ARG A 170 23.05 -5.11 1.61
CA ARG A 170 23.47 -4.55 0.32
C ARG A 170 24.19 -3.21 0.47
N ASP A 171 24.12 -2.57 1.64
CA ASP A 171 24.77 -1.28 1.87
C ASP A 171 26.29 -1.43 1.68
N GLY A 172 26.87 -0.57 0.84
CA GLY A 172 28.29 -0.63 0.45
C GLY A 172 28.68 -1.68 -0.61
N LYS A 173 27.74 -2.50 -1.12
CA LYS A 173 28.00 -3.40 -2.26
C LYS A 173 27.57 -2.73 -3.57
N PRO A 174 28.31 -2.90 -4.69
CA PRO A 174 27.91 -2.31 -5.97
C PRO A 174 26.51 -2.79 -6.38
N ALA A 175 25.65 -1.87 -6.79
CA ALA A 175 24.25 -2.13 -7.13
C ALA A 175 24.10 -3.01 -8.38
N ASP A 176 25.08 -2.97 -9.29
CA ASP A 176 25.05 -3.58 -10.62
C ASP A 176 25.66 -4.98 -10.71
N VAL A 177 26.13 -5.56 -9.60
CA VAL A 177 26.70 -6.92 -9.60
C VAL A 177 25.58 -7.95 -9.44
N ALA A 178 25.01 -8.40 -10.54
CA ALA A 178 24.00 -9.47 -10.57
C ALA A 178 24.59 -10.86 -10.28
N SER A 179 25.88 -11.05 -10.49
CA SER A 179 26.59 -12.33 -10.25
C SER A 179 28.03 -12.07 -9.85
N GLU A 180 28.50 -12.75 -8.81
CA GLU A 180 29.89 -12.74 -8.39
C GLU A 180 30.46 -14.16 -8.51
N ASN A 181 31.57 -14.31 -9.22
CA ASN A 181 32.32 -15.57 -9.30
C ASN A 181 33.54 -15.46 -8.38
N ILE A 182 33.50 -16.18 -7.27
CA ILE A 182 34.65 -16.30 -6.37
C ILE A 182 35.12 -17.76 -6.42
N GLY A 183 36.35 -17.98 -6.89
CA GLY A 183 37.04 -19.27 -6.77
C GLY A 183 36.30 -20.48 -7.34
N GLY A 184 35.56 -20.32 -8.44
CA GLY A 184 34.82 -21.40 -9.10
C GLY A 184 33.37 -21.60 -8.62
N THR A 185 32.92 -20.83 -7.62
CA THR A 185 31.51 -20.81 -7.17
C THR A 185 30.83 -19.55 -7.69
N SER A 186 29.73 -19.72 -8.43
CA SER A 186 28.92 -18.61 -8.93
C SER A 186 27.80 -18.32 -7.95
N MET A 187 27.76 -17.10 -7.40
CA MET A 187 26.63 -16.62 -6.61
C MET A 187 25.82 -15.63 -7.46
N SER A 188 24.62 -16.05 -7.87
CA SER A 188 23.66 -15.18 -8.56
C SER A 188 22.79 -14.45 -7.53
N TYR A 189 22.84 -13.12 -7.53
CA TYR A 189 21.94 -12.29 -6.75
C TYR A 189 20.74 -11.94 -7.63
N PHE A 190 19.54 -12.41 -7.25
CA PHE A 190 18.31 -12.24 -8.05
C PHE A 190 18.10 -10.77 -8.49
N ALA A 191 18.22 -10.54 -9.80
CA ALA A 191 17.79 -9.32 -10.47
C ALA A 191 16.26 -9.30 -10.54
N GLY A 192 15.65 -8.18 -10.21
CA GLY A 192 14.23 -7.93 -10.41
C GLY A 192 13.90 -7.79 -11.90
N GLU A 193 12.61 -7.87 -12.20
CA GLU A 193 12.02 -7.64 -13.52
C GLU A 193 12.40 -6.23 -14.01
N GLY A 194 13.37 -6.14 -14.92
CA GLY A 194 14.01 -4.89 -15.34
C GLY A 194 15.55 -4.85 -15.24
N GLY A 195 16.20 -5.94 -14.82
CA GLY A 195 17.67 -6.04 -14.81
C GLY A 195 18.36 -5.34 -13.64
N GLY A 196 17.63 -4.59 -12.80
CA GLY A 196 18.08 -4.08 -11.52
C GLY A 196 17.68 -4.98 -10.36
N ARG A 197 18.47 -5.06 -9.28
CA ARG A 197 18.12 -5.83 -8.07
C ARG A 197 16.74 -5.42 -7.54
N ALA A 198 15.85 -6.40 -7.33
CA ALA A 198 14.53 -6.15 -6.78
C ALA A 198 14.63 -5.45 -5.41
N ALA A 199 13.90 -4.34 -5.24
CA ALA A 199 13.83 -3.59 -3.98
C ALA A 199 13.31 -4.44 -2.80
N LEU A 200 12.46 -5.43 -3.08
CA LEU A 200 11.92 -6.36 -2.08
C LEU A 200 12.35 -7.80 -2.37
N PRO A 201 12.82 -8.56 -1.35
CA PRO A 201 13.08 -10.00 -1.43
C PRO A 201 11.84 -10.81 -1.88
N SER A 202 12.06 -11.97 -2.51
CA SER A 202 10.98 -12.83 -3.04
C SER A 202 10.07 -13.41 -1.95
N THR A 203 10.66 -13.80 -0.82
CA THR A 203 10.01 -14.20 0.44
C THR A 203 9.09 -13.11 0.97
N ALA A 204 9.57 -11.87 1.11
CA ALA A 204 8.75 -10.72 1.48
C ALA A 204 7.57 -10.53 0.49
N ARG A 205 7.79 -10.68 -0.82
CA ARG A 205 6.71 -10.61 -1.83
C ARG A 205 5.65 -11.70 -1.66
N GLN A 206 6.05 -12.92 -1.32
CA GLN A 206 5.12 -14.03 -1.05
C GLN A 206 4.24 -13.71 0.16
N MET A 207 4.81 -13.19 1.25
CA MET A 207 4.06 -12.76 2.44
C MET A 207 3.04 -11.65 2.13
N LEU A 208 3.38 -10.76 1.19
CA LEU A 208 2.54 -9.61 0.80
C LEU A 208 1.48 -9.96 -0.26
N THR A 209 1.54 -11.15 -0.87
CA THR A 209 0.63 -11.55 -1.95
C THR A 209 -0.85 -11.41 -1.60
N PRO A 210 -1.34 -11.78 -0.39
CA PRO A 210 -2.76 -11.64 -0.03
C PRO A 210 -3.23 -10.18 0.11
N TYR A 211 -2.30 -9.26 0.35
CA TYR A 211 -2.60 -7.84 0.58
C TYR A 211 -2.48 -7.01 -0.69
N ARG A 212 -1.78 -7.54 -1.70
CA ARG A 212 -1.47 -6.85 -2.94
C ARG A 212 -2.74 -6.56 -3.72
N ARG A 213 -2.87 -5.30 -4.13
CA ARG A 213 -3.88 -4.90 -5.10
C ARG A 213 -3.44 -5.35 -6.48
N LEU A 214 -4.22 -6.24 -7.10
CA LEU A 214 -4.06 -6.55 -8.52
C LEU A 214 -4.46 -5.30 -9.31
N ARG A 215 -3.53 -4.79 -10.13
CA ARG A 215 -3.81 -3.71 -11.08
C ARG A 215 -4.57 -4.25 -12.28
#